data_AF-A0A3V7Z122-F1
#
_entry.id   AF-A0A3V7Z122-F1
#
_cell.length_a   1.000
_cell.length_b   1.000
_cell.length_c   1.000
_cell.angle_alpha   90.00
_cell.angle_beta   90.00
_cell.angle_gamma   90.00
#
_symmetry.space_group_name_H-M   'P 1'
#
loop_
_entity.id
_entity.type
_entity.pdbx_description
1 polymer ?
#
loop_
_entity_poly.entity_id
_entity_poly.type
_entity_poly.pdbx_seq_one_letter_code
_entity_poly.pdbx_strand_id
1 'polypeptide(L)' 'MMTRKSIDTILLSVGADKLSQREWDWMKMLKPMDPPPVMVAKSMLERRGDTAALTRLQTTDA' A
#
# COMPACT_ATOMS: atom_id res chain seq x y z
N MET A 1 -12.96 -2.80 -6.23
CA MET A 1 -11.96 -3.55 -7.02
C MET A 1 -10.60 -2.97 -6.71
N MET A 2 -9.67 -3.79 -6.23
CA MET A 2 -8.31 -3.35 -5.93
C MET A 2 -7.59 -2.93 -7.22
N THR A 3 -7.24 -1.64 -7.31
CA THR A 3 -6.50 -1.10 -8.47
C THR A 3 -5.17 -0.51 -8.00
N ARG A 4 -4.16 -0.57 -8.86
CA ARG A 4 -2.87 0.10 -8.60
C ARG A 4 -3.05 1.55 -8.19
N LYS A 5 -3.97 2.23 -8.90
CA LYS A 5 -4.31 3.63 -8.65
C LYS A 5 -4.83 3.84 -7.22
N SER A 6 -5.74 3.00 -6.72
CA SER A 6 -6.23 3.12 -5.34
C SER A 6 -5.13 2.98 -4.29
N ILE A 7 -4.15 2.11 -4.51
CA ILE A 7 -3.04 1.93 -3.57
C ILE A 7 -2.05 3.09 -3.66
N ASP A 8 -1.73 3.55 -4.88
CA ASP A 8 -0.88 4.72 -5.09
C ASP A 8 -1.47 5.97 -4.43
N THR A 9 -2.79 6.14 -4.49
CA THR A 9 -3.47 7.25 -3.80
C THR A 9 -3.27 7.19 -2.28
N ILE A 10 -3.39 6.00 -1.68
CA ILE A 10 -3.21 5.82 -0.23
C ILE A 10 -1.74 6.03 0.18
N LEU A 11 -0.78 5.52 -0.60
CA LEU A 11 0.64 5.73 -0.32
C LEU A 11 1.01 7.21 -0.41
N LEU A 12 0.51 7.91 -1.44
CA LEU A 12 0.74 9.34 -1.59
C LEU A 12 0.07 10.17 -0.48
N SER A 13 -1.11 9.78 0.00
CA SER A 13 -1.80 10.53 1.07
C SER A 13 -1.03 10.49 2.39
N VAL A 14 -0.22 9.47 2.62
CA VAL A 14 0.65 9.36 3.81
C VAL A 14 2.08 9.84 3.57
N GLY A 15 2.36 10.39 2.39
CA GLY A 15 3.66 10.94 2.00
C GLY A 15 4.70 9.88 1.62
N ALA A 16 4.26 8.67 1.24
CA ALA A 16 5.12 7.60 0.74
C ALA A 16 5.17 7.56 -0.79
N ASP A 17 6.20 6.91 -1.31
CA ASP A 17 6.34 6.70 -2.75
C ASP A 17 5.28 5.75 -3.32
N LYS A 18 4.95 5.93 -4.60
CA LYS A 18 4.07 5.03 -5.36
C LYS A 18 4.59 3.59 -5.37
N LEU A 19 3.70 2.64 -5.69
CA LEU A 19 4.08 1.26 -5.95
C LEU A 19 5.03 1.18 -7.15
N SER A 20 6.17 0.51 -6.94
CA SER A 20 7.04 0.11 -8.03
C SER A 20 6.39 -0.99 -8.88
N GLN A 21 6.83 -1.11 -10.13
CA GLN A 21 6.34 -2.16 -11.03
C GLN A 21 6.60 -3.56 -10.46
N ARG A 22 7.74 -3.77 -9.80
CA ARG A 22 8.10 -5.05 -9.17
C ARG A 22 7.18 -5.41 -8.01
N GLU A 23 6.82 -4.44 -7.17
CA GLU A 23 5.87 -4.68 -6.08
C GLU A 23 4.47 -4.96 -6.62
N TRP A 24 4.07 -4.26 -7.68
CA TRP A 24 2.79 -4.49 -8.35
C TRP A 24 2.73 -5.88 -9.00
N ASP A 25 3.80 -6.32 -9.66
CA ASP A 25 3.83 -7.64 -10.29
C ASP A 25 3.96 -8.77 -9.26
N TRP A 26 4.64 -8.54 -8.13
CA TRP A 26 4.60 -9.46 -6.98
C TRP A 26 3.18 -9.61 -6.42
N MET A 27 2.45 -8.50 -6.31
CA MET A 27 1.06 -8.51 -5.83
C MET A 27 0.13 -9.30 -6.76
N LYS A 28 0.31 -9.19 -8.09
CA LYS A 28 -0.43 -10.00 -9.07
C LYS A 28 -0.19 -11.50 -8.95
N MET A 29 0.96 -11.91 -8.42
CA MET A 29 1.25 -13.32 -8.19
C MET A 29 0.49 -13.91 -6.99
N LEU A 30 -0.08 -13.08 -6.11
CA LEU A 30 -0.76 -13.51 -4.87
C LEU A 30 -2.24 -13.90 -5.05
N LYS A 31 -2.64 -14.52 -6.18
CA LYS A 31 -4.05 -14.92 -6.42
C LYS A 31 -4.62 -15.85 -5.32
N PRO A 32 -5.92 -15.81 -4.96
CA PRO A 32 -6.98 -14.87 -5.35
C PRO A 32 -7.48 -14.02 -4.16
N MET A 33 -6.60 -13.59 -3.25
CA MET A 33 -7.04 -12.60 -2.27
C MET A 33 -7.22 -11.25 -3.00
N ASP A 34 -8.39 -10.63 -2.86
CA ASP A 34 -8.64 -9.22 -3.21
C ASP A 34 -8.55 -8.40 -1.92
N PRO A 35 -7.36 -8.29 -1.29
CA PRO A 35 -7.24 -7.60 -0.02
C PRO A 35 -7.58 -6.11 -0.20
N PRO A 36 -8.16 -5.47 0.82
CA PRO A 36 -8.36 -4.03 0.84
C PRO A 36 -7.09 -3.26 0.46
N PRO A 37 -7.18 -2.22 -0.39
CA PRO A 37 -6.02 -1.40 -0.80
C PRO A 37 -5.21 -0.83 0.38
N VAL A 38 -5.88 -0.51 1.49
CA VAL A 38 -5.26 -0.01 2.73
C VAL A 38 -4.33 -1.06 3.34
N MET A 39 -4.74 -2.33 3.35
CA MET A 39 -3.93 -3.43 3.86
C MET A 39 -2.64 -3.59 3.05
N VAL A 40 -2.74 -3.44 1.73
CA VAL A 40 -1.57 -3.54 0.85
C VAL A 40 -0.67 -2.33 0.94
N ALA A 41 -1.23 -1.12 1.07
CA ALA A 41 -0.43 0.06 1.40
C ALA A 41 0.34 -0.16 2.70
N LYS A 42 -0.33 -0.63 3.76
CA LYS A 42 0.31 -0.94 5.05
C LYS A 42 1.45 -1.95 4.90
N SER A 43 1.21 -3.09 4.25
CA SER A 43 2.26 -4.11 4.04
C SER A 43 3.43 -3.61 3.20
N MET A 44 3.19 -2.70 2.24
CA MET A 44 4.28 -2.07 1.48
C MET A 44 5.12 -1.14 2.35
N LEU A 45 4.49 -0.34 3.21
CA LEU A 45 5.20 0.54 4.14
C LEU A 45 6.01 -0.27 5.16
N GLU A 46 5.45 -1.35 5.71
CA GLU A 46 6.15 -2.29 6.59
C GLU A 46 7.37 -2.89 5.89
N ARG A 47 7.21 -3.36 4.65
CA ARG A 47 8.31 -3.93 3.87
C ARG A 47 9.39 -2.92 3.53
N ARG A 48 9.03 -1.66 3.31
CA ARG A 48 9.97 -0.55 3.01
C ARG A 48 10.64 0.01 4.26
N GLY A 49 10.13 -0.31 5.46
CA GLY A 49 10.59 0.28 6.71
C GLY A 49 10.16 1.74 6.89
N ASP A 50 9.12 2.20 6.17
CA ASP A 50 8.63 3.57 6.25
C ASP A 50 7.67 3.74 7.43
N THR A 51 8.26 3.82 8.62
CA THR A 51 7.53 3.93 9.90
C THR A 51 6.74 5.22 10.01
N ALA A 52 7.23 6.33 9.42
CA ALA A 52 6.57 7.62 9.45
C ALA A 52 5.25 7.60 8.65
N ALA A 53 5.30 7.07 7.42
CA ALA A 53 4.09 6.88 6.62
C ALA A 53 3.14 5.84 7.25
N LEU A 54 3.68 4.79 7.88
CA LEU A 54 2.89 3.79 8.59
C LEU A 54 2.08 4.41 9.74
N THR A 55 2.71 5.26 10.55
CA THR A 55 2.02 5.98 11.65
C THR A 55 0.92 6.89 11.11
N ARG A 56 1.19 7.63 10.02
CA ARG A 56 0.17 8.49 9.38
C ARG A 56 -1.01 7.68 8.85
N LEU A 57 -0.75 6.53 8.25
CA LEU A 57 -1.80 5.62 7.77
C LEU A 57 -2.68 5.16 8.92
N GLN A 58 -2.10 4.78 10.06
CA GLN A 58 -2.83 4.37 11.27
C GLN A 58 -3.64 5.51 11.90
N THR A 59 -3.15 6.75 11.83
CA THR A 59 -3.91 7.93 12.32
C THR A 59 -5.08 8.30 11.40
N THR A 60 -5.04 7.89 10.13
CA THR A 60 -6.11 8.19 9.16
C THR A 60 -7.33 7.25 9.32
N ASP A 61 -7.16 6.12 10.01
CA ASP A 61 -8.22 5.16 10.32
C ASP A 61 -8.87 5.38 11.72
N ALA A 62 -8.47 6.43 12.46
CA ALA A 62 -8.99 6.81 13.78
C ALA A 62 -9.96 7.99 13.71
#